data_AF-A0A0B2PEN9-F1
#
_entry.id   AF-A0A0B2PEN9-F1
#
_cell.length_a   1.000
_cell.length_b   1.000
_cell.length_c   1.000
_cell.angle_alpha   90.00
_cell.angle_beta   90.00
_cell.angle_gamma   90.00
#
_symmetry.space_group_name_H-M   'P 1'
#
loop_
_entity.id
_entity.type
_entity.pdbx_description
1 polymer ?
#
loop_
_entity_poly.entity_id
_entity_poly.type
_entity_poly.pdbx_seq_one_letter_code
_entity_poly.pdbx_strand_id
1 'polypeptide(L)'
;MFGPESGKNGWNGLAFVFDKVRIGIDESRTSRCDRFLDIFASEGCRMVEMSCAEHDWHAAGSQFITHTTGRFLEKLELERTPIDTKGYETLLSLVENTAGDSFDLYYGLFLYNINAMEQIERFDRAFESVKKQLFDRLHGFYRQQVFKHEEKLP
;
A
#
# COMPACT_ATOMS: atom_id res chain seq x y z
N MET A 1 2.03 0.35 12.90
CA MET A 1 2.20 0.29 11.43
C MET A 1 3.44 -0.52 11.06
N PHE A 2 3.55 -1.74 11.58
CA PHE A 2 4.64 -2.68 11.32
C PHE A 2 4.18 -4.09 11.76
N GLY A 3 4.89 -5.12 11.34
CA GLY A 3 4.62 -6.52 11.67
C GLY A 3 5.93 -7.32 11.79
N PRO A 4 5.85 -8.66 11.85
CA PRO A 4 7.04 -9.51 11.99
C PRO A 4 8.11 -9.24 10.93
N GLU A 5 7.72 -9.01 9.68
CA GLU A 5 8.66 -8.78 8.57
C GLU A 5 9.33 -7.41 8.62
N SER A 6 8.56 -6.34 8.85
CA SER A 6 9.08 -4.97 8.88
C SER A 6 9.76 -4.61 10.20
N GLY A 7 9.40 -5.27 11.30
CA GLY A 7 9.93 -5.07 12.65
C GLY A 7 10.97 -6.11 13.08
N LYS A 8 11.42 -7.01 12.19
CA LYS A 8 12.32 -8.13 12.53
C LYS A 8 13.64 -7.72 13.19
N ASN A 9 14.10 -6.50 12.93
CA ASN A 9 15.36 -5.96 13.45
C ASN A 9 15.15 -4.92 14.57
N GLY A 10 13.99 -4.94 15.22
CA GLY A 10 13.61 -3.97 16.25
C GLY A 10 12.62 -2.92 15.74
N TRP A 11 12.10 -2.10 16.66
CA TRP A 11 11.00 -1.17 16.38
C TRP A 11 11.42 0.30 16.30
N ASN A 12 12.72 0.56 16.41
CA ASN A 12 13.27 1.91 16.38
C ASN A 12 12.89 2.64 15.09
N GLY A 13 12.26 3.81 15.23
CA GLY A 13 11.78 4.65 14.12
C GLY A 13 10.46 4.19 13.47
N LEU A 14 9.97 2.97 13.76
CA LEU A 14 8.70 2.47 13.24
C LEU A 14 7.52 3.19 13.90
N ALA A 15 6.45 3.42 13.15
CA ALA A 15 5.29 4.14 13.66
C ALA A 15 4.39 3.25 14.51
N PHE A 16 4.16 3.68 15.76
CA PHE A 16 3.12 3.15 16.63
C PHE A 16 2.00 4.18 16.74
N VAL A 17 0.83 3.83 16.21
CA VAL A 17 -0.33 4.73 16.14
C VAL A 17 -1.31 4.35 17.25
N PHE A 18 -1.83 5.35 17.97
CA PHE A 18 -2.78 5.12 19.07
C PHE A 18 -3.83 6.22 19.19
N ASP A 19 -4.95 5.86 19.81
CA ASP A 19 -6.05 6.76 20.16
C ASP A 19 -6.46 6.51 21.62
N LYS A 20 -6.47 7.54 22.47
CA LYS A 20 -6.88 7.44 23.89
C LYS A 20 -8.41 7.54 24.04
N VAL A 21 -9.14 6.64 23.36
CA VAL A 21 -10.61 6.69 23.20
C VAL A 21 -11.40 6.80 24.51
N ARG A 22 -11.02 6.02 25.55
CA ARG A 22 -11.79 5.95 26.82
C ARG A 22 -10.93 5.63 28.02
N ILE A 23 -9.82 6.36 28.20
CA ILE A 23 -8.92 6.16 29.34
C ILE A 23 -9.55 6.66 30.64
N GLY A 24 -10.31 7.77 30.63
CA GLY A 24 -10.86 8.39 31.85
C GLY A 24 -9.84 9.28 32.56
N ILE A 25 -10.27 10.00 33.61
CA ILE A 25 -9.44 11.02 34.31
C ILE A 25 -8.75 10.51 35.59
N ASP A 26 -9.09 9.30 36.03
CA ASP A 26 -8.51 8.69 37.23
C ASP A 26 -7.03 8.38 37.05
N GLU A 27 -6.19 8.77 38.02
CA GLU A 27 -4.74 8.65 37.95
C GLU A 27 -4.27 7.21 37.71
N SER A 28 -4.93 6.23 38.34
CA SER A 28 -4.57 4.82 38.18
C SER A 28 -4.81 4.30 36.76
N ARG A 29 -5.80 4.86 36.06
CA ARG A 29 -6.14 4.52 34.68
C ARG A 29 -5.17 5.18 33.70
N THR A 30 -4.89 6.47 33.90
CA THR A 30 -3.91 7.22 33.10
C THR A 30 -2.52 6.60 33.22
N SER A 31 -2.05 6.33 34.44
CA SER A 31 -0.75 5.68 34.68
C SER A 31 -0.64 4.28 34.05
N ARG A 32 -1.74 3.53 33.98
CA ARG A 32 -1.74 2.22 33.31
C ARG A 32 -1.64 2.37 31.79
N CYS A 33 -2.35 3.36 31.22
CA CYS A 33 -2.26 3.65 29.80
C CYS A 33 -0.85 4.09 29.42
N ASP A 34 -0.26 5.02 30.18
CA ASP A 34 1.05 5.57 29.85
C ASP A 34 2.14 4.49 29.96
N ARG A 35 2.11 3.63 31.00
CA ARG A 35 3.03 2.48 31.10
C ARG A 35 2.93 1.50 29.92
N PHE A 36 1.76 1.34 29.32
CA PHE A 36 1.61 0.51 28.13
C PHE A 36 2.22 1.19 26.90
N LEU A 37 1.97 2.49 26.72
CA LEU A 37 2.56 3.27 25.63
C LEU A 37 4.09 3.33 25.74
N ASP A 38 4.63 3.39 26.96
CA ASP A 38 6.06 3.40 27.25
C ASP A 38 6.78 2.15 26.74
N ILE A 39 6.09 1.01 26.58
CA ILE A 39 6.67 -0.20 25.96
C ILE A 39 7.14 0.12 24.54
N PHE A 40 6.31 0.80 23.74
CA PHE A 40 6.66 1.14 22.36
C PHE A 40 7.61 2.33 22.30
N ALA A 41 7.41 3.33 23.17
CA ALA A 41 8.27 4.50 23.21
C ALA A 41 9.72 4.14 23.60
N SER A 42 9.91 3.24 24.57
CA SER A 42 11.23 2.78 25.01
C SER A 42 11.97 1.92 23.97
N GLU A 43 11.23 1.23 23.09
CA GLU A 43 11.77 0.54 21.90
C GLU A 43 12.08 1.49 20.73
N GLY A 44 11.90 2.81 20.92
CA GLY A 44 12.23 3.84 19.94
C GLY A 44 11.17 4.02 18.85
N CYS A 45 9.95 3.52 19.03
CA CYS A 45 8.87 3.78 18.08
C CYS A 45 8.60 5.29 17.95
N ARG A 46 8.23 5.73 16.74
CA ARG A 46 7.55 7.01 16.57
C ARG A 46 6.12 6.88 17.07
N MET A 47 5.86 7.46 18.23
CA MET A 47 4.54 7.51 18.85
C MET A 47 3.67 8.55 18.13
N VAL A 48 2.57 8.10 17.51
CA VAL A 48 1.67 8.96 16.74
C VAL A 48 0.26 8.86 17.31
N GLU A 49 -0.17 9.89 18.03
CA GLU A 49 -1.55 10.00 18.51
C GLU A 49 -2.44 10.57 17.40
N MET A 50 -3.53 9.87 17.07
CA MET A 50 -4.55 10.34 16.12
C MET A 50 -5.86 9.62 16.37
N SER A 51 -6.98 10.18 15.90
CA SER A 51 -8.28 9.49 16.02
C SER A 51 -8.35 8.24 15.14
N CYS A 52 -9.18 7.27 15.53
CA CYS A 52 -9.46 6.10 14.67
C CYS A 52 -9.91 6.49 13.25
N ALA A 53 -10.71 7.56 13.11
CA ALA A 53 -11.20 8.00 11.81
C ALA A 53 -10.08 8.56 10.91
N GLU A 54 -9.16 9.35 11.48
CA GLU A 54 -7.99 9.85 10.77
C GLU A 54 -7.04 8.71 10.39
N HIS A 55 -6.82 7.76 11.30
CA HIS A 55 -6.06 6.55 11.03
C HIS A 55 -6.63 5.81 9.81
N ASP A 56 -7.93 5.51 9.80
CA ASP A 56 -8.55 4.73 8.73
C ASP A 56 -8.50 5.46 7.39
N TRP A 57 -8.66 6.79 7.39
CA TRP A 57 -8.50 7.61 6.20
C TRP A 57 -7.08 7.49 5.63
N HIS A 58 -6.05 7.63 6.47
CA HIS A 58 -4.65 7.47 6.07
C HIS A 58 -4.33 6.03 5.63
N ALA A 59 -4.79 5.03 6.38
CA ALA A 59 -4.51 3.62 6.14
C ALA A 59 -5.13 3.14 4.82
N ALA A 60 -6.32 3.62 4.46
CA ALA A 60 -6.91 3.34 3.16
C ALA A 60 -6.00 3.82 2.02
N GLY A 61 -5.54 5.07 2.09
CA GLY A 61 -4.68 5.66 1.05
C GLY A 61 -3.21 5.19 1.07
N SER A 62 -2.81 4.35 2.02
CA SER A 62 -1.42 3.90 2.18
C SER A 62 -1.32 2.38 2.32
N GLN A 63 -1.60 1.85 3.52
CA GLN A 63 -1.52 0.42 3.83
C GLN A 63 -2.40 -0.41 2.90
N PHE A 64 -3.67 -0.04 2.73
CA PHE A 64 -4.58 -0.80 1.88
C PHE A 64 -4.11 -0.81 0.41
N ILE A 65 -3.72 0.34 -0.15
CA ILE A 65 -3.14 0.39 -1.51
C ILE A 65 -1.88 -0.47 -1.63
N THR A 66 -1.02 -0.47 -0.61
CA THR A 66 0.21 -1.27 -0.58
C THR A 66 -0.10 -2.77 -0.63
N HIS A 67 -1.06 -3.25 0.18
CA HIS A 67 -1.52 -4.63 0.13
C HIS A 67 -2.21 -4.97 -1.19
N THR A 68 -3.11 -4.12 -1.69
CA THR A 68 -3.78 -4.32 -2.97
C THR A 68 -2.77 -4.48 -4.10
N THR A 69 -1.73 -3.63 -4.12
CA THR A 69 -0.65 -3.70 -5.11
C THR A 69 0.14 -4.99 -4.96
N GLY A 70 0.57 -5.35 -3.75
CA GLY A 70 1.30 -6.60 -3.50
C GLY A 70 0.52 -7.84 -3.93
N ARG A 71 -0.78 -7.91 -3.62
CA ARG A 71 -1.68 -8.99 -4.05
C ARG A 71 -1.90 -9.02 -5.56
N PHE A 72 -2.02 -7.86 -6.19
CA PHE A 72 -2.12 -7.78 -7.64
C PHE A 72 -0.85 -8.31 -8.31
N LEU A 73 0.33 -7.92 -7.82
CA LEU A 73 1.61 -8.40 -8.33
C LEU A 73 1.81 -9.90 -8.06
N GLU A 74 1.35 -10.42 -6.91
CA GLU A 74 1.32 -11.86 -6.62
C GLU A 74 0.49 -12.62 -7.67
N LYS A 75 -0.65 -12.07 -8.12
CA LYS A 75 -1.47 -12.65 -9.19
C LYS A 75 -0.84 -12.60 -10.58
N LEU A 76 0.18 -11.76 -10.79
CA LEU A 76 0.98 -11.77 -12.01
C LEU A 76 2.08 -12.84 -11.99
N GLU A 77 2.24 -13.56 -10.86
CA GLU A 77 3.24 -14.63 -10.71
C GLU A 77 4.65 -14.15 -11.07
N LEU A 78 5.04 -12.98 -10.53
CA LEU A 78 6.33 -12.38 -10.83
C LEU A 78 7.51 -13.28 -10.43
N GLU A 79 8.44 -13.48 -11.37
CA GLU A 79 9.67 -14.24 -11.16
C GLU A 79 10.91 -13.36 -11.32
N ARG A 80 12.01 -13.73 -10.66
CA ARG A 80 13.32 -13.10 -10.86
C ARG A 80 13.86 -13.39 -12.24
N THR A 81 14.61 -12.45 -12.78
CA THR A 81 15.25 -12.57 -14.10
C THR A 81 16.74 -12.20 -14.05
N PRO A 82 17.56 -12.63 -15.03
CA PRO A 82 18.96 -12.21 -15.11
C PRO A 82 19.17 -10.70 -15.33
N ILE A 83 18.11 -9.94 -15.63
CA ILE A 83 18.15 -8.51 -15.95
C ILE A 83 17.26 -7.68 -15.03
N ASP A 84 17.01 -8.15 -13.81
CA ASP A 84 16.20 -7.44 -12.82
C ASP A 84 16.74 -6.03 -12.59
N THR A 85 15.85 -5.04 -12.72
CA THR A 85 16.15 -3.67 -12.36
C THR A 85 15.94 -3.48 -10.85
N LYS A 86 16.57 -2.46 -10.24
CA LYS A 86 16.32 -2.13 -8.82
C LYS A 86 14.86 -1.82 -8.50
N GLY A 87 14.14 -1.24 -9.46
CA GLY A 87 12.69 -1.05 -9.34
C GLY A 87 11.95 -2.38 -9.27
N TYR A 88 12.29 -3.34 -10.14
CA TYR A 88 11.67 -4.66 -10.14
C TYR A 88 12.01 -5.47 -8.88
N GLU A 89 13.25 -5.42 -8.40
CA GLU A 89 13.64 -6.03 -7.11
C GLU A 89 12.76 -5.49 -5.94
N THR A 90 12.40 -4.21 -5.98
CA THR A 90 11.51 -3.60 -4.98
C THR A 90 10.08 -4.13 -5.08
N LEU A 91 9.58 -4.39 -6.30
CA LEU A 91 8.27 -5.01 -6.51
C LEU A 91 8.23 -6.46 -6.00
N LEU A 92 9.29 -7.23 -6.26
CA LEU A 92 9.41 -8.58 -5.72
C LEU A 92 9.43 -8.56 -4.19
N SER A 93 10.19 -7.64 -3.59
CA SER A 93 10.19 -7.48 -2.12
C SER A 93 8.82 -7.06 -1.58
N LEU A 94 8.05 -6.24 -2.30
CA LEU A 94 6.68 -5.91 -1.91
C LEU A 94 5.77 -7.15 -1.93
N VAL A 95 5.88 -8.01 -2.94
CA VAL A 95 5.15 -9.29 -2.98
C VAL A 95 5.53 -10.15 -1.77
N GLU A 96 6.82 -10.34 -1.52
CA GLU A 96 7.31 -11.14 -0.37
C GLU A 96 6.76 -10.59 0.97
N ASN A 97 6.81 -9.28 1.17
CA ASN A 97 6.35 -8.63 2.40
C ASN A 97 4.82 -8.67 2.59
N THR A 98 4.03 -8.78 1.52
CA THR A 98 2.56 -8.81 1.58
C THR A 98 1.99 -10.22 1.50
N ALA A 99 2.74 -11.17 0.93
CA ALA A 99 2.37 -12.58 0.84
C ALA A 99 2.37 -13.27 2.22
N GLY A 100 3.21 -12.81 3.16
CA GLY A 100 3.27 -13.32 4.52
C GLY A 100 2.01 -13.08 5.34
N ASP A 101 1.21 -12.08 4.97
CA ASP A 101 -0.07 -11.80 5.62
C ASP A 101 -1.18 -12.72 5.09
N SER A 102 -2.20 -12.99 5.92
CA SER A 102 -3.34 -13.79 5.47
C SER A 102 -4.23 -13.00 4.50
N PHE A 103 -4.98 -13.71 3.66
CA PHE A 103 -6.02 -13.07 2.86
C PHE A 103 -7.09 -12.41 3.75
N ASP A 104 -7.42 -13.04 4.88
CA ASP A 104 -8.39 -12.50 5.85
C ASP A 104 -7.95 -11.14 6.42
N LEU A 105 -6.65 -10.94 6.68
CA LEU A 105 -6.13 -9.63 7.10
C LEU A 105 -6.40 -8.58 6.03
N TYR A 106 -6.02 -8.86 4.77
CA TYR A 106 -6.27 -7.96 3.65
C TYR A 106 -7.76 -7.70 3.44
N TYR A 107 -8.59 -8.73 3.50
CA TYR A 107 -10.04 -8.60 3.37
C TYR A 107 -10.63 -7.75 4.51
N GLY A 108 -10.10 -7.85 5.73
CA GLY A 108 -10.47 -7.00 6.85
C GLY A 108 -10.15 -5.52 6.60
N LEU A 109 -9.00 -5.20 5.98
CA LEU A 109 -8.65 -3.82 5.60
C LEU A 109 -9.66 -3.22 4.60
N PHE A 110 -10.27 -4.05 3.77
CA PHE A 110 -11.34 -3.63 2.85
C PHE A 110 -12.70 -3.54 3.56
N LEU A 111 -13.10 -4.60 4.24
CA LEU A 111 -14.45 -4.76 4.79
C LEU A 111 -14.75 -3.76 5.91
N TYR A 112 -13.76 -3.47 6.75
CA TYR A 112 -13.95 -2.66 7.96
C TYR A 112 -13.47 -1.21 7.83
N ASN A 113 -12.93 -0.81 6.67
CA ASN A 113 -12.56 0.58 6.40
C ASN A 113 -13.43 1.15 5.27
N ILE A 114 -14.35 2.05 5.62
CA ILE A 114 -15.29 2.66 4.67
C ILE A 114 -14.62 3.39 3.50
N ASN A 115 -13.35 3.81 3.68
CA ASN A 115 -12.58 4.55 2.67
C ASN A 115 -11.90 3.61 1.65
N ALA A 116 -11.86 2.30 1.89
CA ALA A 116 -11.13 1.35 1.05
C ALA A 116 -11.73 1.20 -0.34
N MET A 117 -13.07 1.24 -0.48
CA MET A 117 -13.74 1.12 -1.78
C MET A 117 -13.31 2.21 -2.75
N GLU A 118 -13.22 3.46 -2.28
CA GLU A 118 -12.75 4.58 -3.11
C GLU A 118 -11.34 4.31 -3.66
N GLN A 119 -10.46 3.69 -2.87
CA GLN A 119 -9.10 3.38 -3.31
C GLN A 119 -9.07 2.29 -4.39
N ILE A 120 -9.95 1.28 -4.33
CA ILE A 120 -10.08 0.29 -5.40
C ILE A 120 -10.52 0.95 -6.71
N GLU A 121 -11.55 1.81 -6.67
CA GLU A 121 -12.01 2.51 -7.88
C GLU A 121 -10.94 3.46 -8.44
N ARG A 122 -10.17 4.11 -7.57
CA ARG A 122 -9.03 4.96 -7.99
C ARG A 122 -7.95 4.11 -8.66
N PHE A 123 -7.66 2.92 -8.13
CA PHE A 123 -6.68 2.00 -8.69
C PHE A 123 -7.09 1.52 -10.09
N ASP A 124 -8.33 1.08 -10.25
CA ASP A 124 -8.89 0.62 -11.52
C ASP A 124 -8.87 1.73 -12.59
N ARG A 125 -9.36 2.93 -12.25
CA ARG A 125 -9.32 4.09 -13.15
C ARG A 125 -7.89 4.46 -13.55
N ALA A 126 -6.93 4.40 -12.63
CA ALA A 126 -5.54 4.67 -12.93
C ALA A 126 -4.95 3.64 -13.90
N PHE A 127 -5.23 2.35 -13.69
CA PHE A 127 -4.79 1.28 -14.57
C PHE A 127 -5.35 1.44 -15.99
N GLU A 128 -6.66 1.63 -16.13
CA GLU A 128 -7.28 1.82 -17.45
C GLU A 128 -6.80 3.11 -18.14
N SER A 129 -6.53 4.18 -17.38
CA SER A 129 -5.97 5.41 -17.94
C SER A 129 -4.57 5.20 -18.52
N VAL A 130 -3.67 4.52 -17.80
CA VAL A 130 -2.31 4.22 -18.29
C VAL A 130 -2.37 3.31 -19.52
N LYS A 131 -3.20 2.27 -19.47
CA LYS A 131 -3.45 1.36 -20.60
C LYS A 131 -3.92 2.12 -21.83
N LYS A 132 -4.91 3.00 -21.68
CA LYS A 132 -5.43 3.83 -22.78
C LYS A 132 -4.33 4.71 -23.40
N GLN A 133 -3.50 5.36 -22.58
CA GLN A 133 -2.38 6.18 -23.09
C GLN A 133 -1.41 5.40 -23.98
N LEU A 134 -1.15 4.12 -23.67
CA LEU A 134 -0.31 3.26 -24.49
C LEU A 134 -0.97 2.94 -25.83
N PHE A 135 -2.24 2.54 -25.83
CA PHE A 135 -2.97 2.18 -27.04
C PHE A 135 -3.24 3.38 -27.96
N ASP A 136 -3.55 4.55 -27.41
CA ASP A 136 -3.78 5.76 -28.20
C ASP A 136 -2.50 6.15 -28.99
N ARG A 137 -1.32 6.02 -28.37
CA ARG A 137 -0.04 6.26 -29.06
C ARG A 137 0.26 5.21 -30.11
N LEU A 138 -0.03 3.93 -29.83
CA LEU A 138 0.13 2.84 -30.79
C LEU A 138 -0.74 3.05 -32.03
N HIS A 139 -2.02 3.41 -31.84
CA HIS A 139 -2.92 3.73 -32.95
C HIS A 139 -2.46 4.95 -33.76
N GLY A 140 -1.94 5.99 -33.09
CA GLY A 140 -1.33 7.14 -33.77
C GLY A 140 -0.15 6.75 -34.66
N PHE A 141 0.73 5.88 -34.16
CA PHE A 141 1.87 5.36 -34.92
C PHE A 141 1.43 4.56 -36.14
N TYR A 142 0.49 3.62 -35.98
CA TYR A 142 -0.02 2.82 -37.11
C TYR A 142 -0.71 3.68 -38.16
N ARG A 143 -1.54 4.66 -37.77
CA ARG A 143 -2.17 5.58 -38.74
C ARG A 143 -1.11 6.30 -39.59
N GLN A 144 -0.07 6.84 -38.96
CA GLN A 144 1.00 7.52 -39.69
C GLN A 144 1.76 6.60 -40.64
N GLN A 145 1.97 5.32 -40.28
CA GLN A 145 2.60 4.36 -41.17
C GLN A 145 1.71 3.98 -42.36
N VAL A 146 0.41 3.80 -42.16
CA VAL A 146 -0.54 3.49 -43.23
C VAL A 146 -0.62 4.66 -44.23
N PHE A 147 -0.80 5.90 -43.75
CA PHE A 147 -0.85 7.08 -44.64
C PHE A 147 0.46 7.30 -45.41
N LYS A 148 1.63 7.07 -44.79
CA LYS A 148 2.92 7.13 -45.50
C LYS A 148 3.10 6.03 -46.55
N HIS A 149 2.38 4.92 -46.43
CA HIS A 149 2.40 3.83 -47.41
C HIS A 149 1.43 4.09 -48.57
N GLU A 150 0.28 4.72 -48.30
CA GLU A 150 -0.67 5.17 -49.33
C GLU A 150 -0.10 6.33 -50.18
N GLU A 151 0.62 7.29 -49.58
CA GLU A 151 1.31 8.36 -50.33
C GLU A 151 2.48 7.87 -51.22
N LYS A 152 2.91 6.62 -51.04
CA LYS A 152 4.00 5.99 -51.83
C LYS A 152 3.50 5.00 -52.89
N LEU A 153 2.20 4.79 -53.00
CA LEU A 153 1.60 4.02 -54.09
C LEU A 153 1.35 4.96 -55.29
N PRO A 154 1.87 4.64 -56.49
CA PRO A 154 1.74 5.47 -57.68
C PRO A 154 0.32 5.52 -58.25
#